data_AF-A0A3S0Z2U5-F1
#
_entry.id   AF-A0A3S0Z2U5-F1
#
_cell.length_a   1.000
_cell.length_b   1.000
_cell.length_c   1.000
_cell.angle_alpha   90.00
_cell.angle_beta   90.00
_cell.angle_gamma   90.00
#
_symmetry.space_group_name_H-M   'P 1'
#
loop_
_entity.id
_entity.type
_entity.pdbx_description
1 polymer ?
#
loop_
_entity_poly.entity_id
_entity_poly.type
_entity_poly.pdbx_seq_one_letter_code
_entity_poly.pdbx_strand_id
1 'polypeptide(L)'
;MPHLLIRGIGPERVRAVSRELVAELAAICECPNDYIMLECLMTTAVFDGGIVPSYPFVEVSWFDRGLEAQDRFAEAIDRHLRVQGDLPELEVAFRSYERRNYYANGKSFGEPEPELESRPNSGLASAAAATDQAGTSSAPDREEEMAKLRAANQKLADELGKARKTLRSSALESMSTKLRDALRE
;
A
#
# COMPACT_ATOMS: atom_id res chain seq x y z
N MET A 1 -0.78 -2.25 -5.85
CA MET A 1 -1.16 -3.31 -4.89
C MET A 1 -2.20 -4.27 -5.45
N PRO A 2 -1.93 -4.92 -6.60
CA PRO A 2 -2.44 -6.27 -6.87
C PRO A 2 -1.65 -7.32 -6.07
N HIS A 3 -2.34 -8.13 -5.29
CA HIS A 3 -1.79 -9.32 -4.64
C HIS A 3 -2.42 -10.56 -5.28
N LEU A 4 -1.60 -11.47 -5.76
CA LEU A 4 -2.04 -12.71 -6.39
C LEU A 4 -1.82 -13.87 -5.43
N LEU A 5 -2.89 -14.56 -5.06
CA LEU A 5 -2.85 -15.78 -4.28
C LEU A 5 -3.07 -16.97 -5.21
N ILE A 6 -2.05 -17.79 -5.38
CA ILE A 6 -1.97 -18.86 -6.38
C ILE A 6 -2.05 -20.21 -5.66
N ARG A 7 -3.06 -21.02 -5.99
CA ARG A 7 -3.21 -22.40 -5.49
C ARG A 7 -3.18 -23.41 -6.63
N GLY A 8 -2.85 -24.66 -6.33
CA GLY A 8 -2.79 -25.74 -7.33
C GLY A 8 -1.60 -25.65 -8.30
N ILE A 9 -0.71 -24.67 -8.14
CA ILE A 9 0.51 -24.50 -8.92
C ILE A 9 1.70 -24.45 -7.97
N GLY A 10 2.71 -25.27 -8.24
CA GLY A 10 3.91 -25.36 -7.41
C GLY A 10 4.76 -24.08 -7.42
N PRO A 11 5.46 -23.76 -6.33
CA PRO A 11 6.16 -22.49 -6.17
C PRO A 11 7.32 -22.30 -7.16
N GLU A 12 8.00 -23.38 -7.57
CA GLU A 12 9.08 -23.29 -8.57
C GLU A 12 8.57 -22.88 -9.96
N ARG A 13 7.36 -23.33 -10.35
CA ARG A 13 6.72 -22.93 -11.61
C ARG A 13 6.37 -21.45 -11.60
N VAL A 14 5.78 -20.98 -10.49
CA VAL A 14 5.48 -19.54 -10.30
C VAL A 14 6.76 -18.71 -10.29
N ARG A 15 7.79 -19.16 -9.56
CA ARG A 15 9.09 -18.49 -9.50
C ARG A 15 9.71 -18.32 -10.89
N ALA A 16 9.68 -19.35 -11.72
CA ALA A 16 10.30 -19.33 -13.04
C ALA A 16 9.70 -18.28 -13.99
N VAL A 17 8.41 -17.98 -13.85
CA VAL A 17 7.71 -16.96 -14.68
C VAL A 17 7.54 -15.61 -13.97
N SER A 18 7.82 -15.56 -12.66
CA SER A 18 7.51 -14.41 -11.79
C SER A 18 8.00 -13.06 -12.30
N ARG A 19 9.22 -12.99 -12.82
CA ARG A 19 9.82 -11.72 -13.27
C ARG A 19 9.08 -11.12 -14.47
N GLU A 20 8.79 -11.95 -15.47
CA GLU A 20 8.12 -11.51 -16.70
C GLU A 20 6.64 -11.23 -16.44
N LEU A 21 5.99 -12.10 -15.66
CA LEU A 21 4.61 -11.89 -15.22
C LEU A 21 4.48 -10.57 -14.45
N VAL A 22 5.31 -10.33 -13.43
CA VAL A 22 5.26 -9.08 -12.64
C VAL A 22 5.47 -7.85 -13.52
N ALA A 23 6.43 -7.89 -14.45
CA ALA A 23 6.70 -6.75 -15.34
C ALA A 23 5.49 -6.43 -16.24
N GLU A 24 4.84 -7.45 -16.79
CA GLU A 24 3.65 -7.27 -17.63
C GLU A 24 2.44 -6.78 -16.82
N LEU A 25 2.17 -7.39 -15.66
CA LEU A 25 1.06 -6.99 -14.79
C LEU A 25 1.24 -5.56 -14.26
N ALA A 26 2.48 -5.16 -13.94
CA ALA A 26 2.81 -3.82 -13.53
C ALA A 26 2.57 -2.79 -14.65
N ALA A 27 2.92 -3.14 -15.89
CA ALA A 27 2.64 -2.31 -17.07
C ALA A 27 1.12 -2.16 -17.32
N ILE A 28 0.34 -3.24 -17.18
CA ILE A 28 -1.14 -3.19 -17.29
C ILE A 28 -1.74 -2.31 -16.19
N CYS A 29 -1.20 -2.38 -14.98
CA CYS A 29 -1.69 -1.63 -13.82
C CYS A 29 -1.15 -0.20 -13.72
N GLU A 30 -0.25 0.20 -14.62
CA GLU A 30 0.49 1.46 -14.60
C GLU A 30 1.11 1.75 -13.22
N CYS A 31 1.76 0.73 -12.65
CA CYS A 31 2.35 0.83 -11.32
C CYS A 31 3.76 0.23 -11.25
N PRO A 32 4.56 0.56 -10.23
CA PRO A 32 5.85 -0.07 -10.01
C PRO A 32 5.77 -1.59 -9.84
N ASN A 33 6.82 -2.32 -10.24
CA ASN A 33 6.87 -3.77 -10.14
C ASN A 33 6.75 -4.29 -8.70
N ASP A 34 7.30 -3.55 -7.73
CA ASP A 34 7.26 -3.91 -6.30
C ASP A 34 5.86 -3.78 -5.67
N TYR A 35 4.87 -3.29 -6.43
CA TYR A 35 3.47 -3.26 -6.02
C TYR A 35 2.70 -4.53 -6.37
N ILE A 36 3.31 -5.45 -7.12
CA ILE A 36 2.76 -6.74 -7.50
C ILE A 36 3.37 -7.81 -6.61
N MET A 37 2.52 -8.50 -5.85
CA MET A 37 2.96 -9.61 -4.99
C MET A 37 2.37 -10.92 -5.50
N LEU A 38 3.21 -11.96 -5.60
CA LEU A 38 2.81 -13.32 -5.94
C LEU A 38 3.02 -14.21 -4.71
N GLU A 39 1.96 -14.84 -4.22
CA GLU A 39 2.02 -15.79 -3.11
C GLU A 39 1.48 -17.15 -3.54
N CYS A 40 2.20 -18.22 -3.22
CA CYS A 40 1.75 -19.58 -3.47
C CYS A 40 1.12 -20.16 -2.21
N LEU A 41 -0.18 -20.44 -2.26
CA LEU A 41 -0.91 -21.10 -1.17
C LEU A 41 -0.81 -22.62 -1.33
N MET A 42 -0.16 -23.26 -0.36
CA MET A 42 -0.11 -24.72 -0.28
C MET A 42 -1.40 -25.24 0.34
N THR A 43 -2.17 -25.99 -0.44
CA THR A 43 -3.47 -26.54 -0.03
C THR A 43 -3.49 -28.05 -0.17
N THR A 44 -4.20 -28.70 0.75
CA THR A 44 -4.64 -30.10 0.60
C THR A 44 -6.08 -30.07 0.15
N ALA A 45 -6.36 -30.48 -1.09
CA ALA A 45 -7.71 -30.55 -1.59
C ALA A 45 -8.35 -31.91 -1.27
N VAL A 46 -9.64 -31.88 -0.98
CA VAL A 46 -10.47 -33.07 -0.75
C VAL A 46 -11.63 -33.02 -1.71
N PHE A 47 -11.86 -34.09 -2.46
CA PHE A 47 -12.97 -34.23 -3.39
C PHE A 47 -13.44 -35.68 -3.40
N ASP A 48 -14.75 -35.88 -3.38
CA ASP A 48 -15.40 -37.20 -3.38
C ASP A 48 -14.82 -38.17 -2.32
N GLY A 49 -14.59 -37.65 -1.10
CA GLY A 49 -14.02 -38.42 0.01
C GLY A 49 -12.52 -38.74 -0.11
N GLY A 50 -11.85 -38.33 -1.18
CA GLY A 50 -10.42 -38.54 -1.42
C GLY A 50 -9.59 -37.27 -1.31
N ILE A 51 -8.30 -37.42 -0.97
CA ILE A 51 -7.31 -36.34 -1.14
C ILE A 51 -6.95 -36.28 -2.63
N VAL A 52 -7.09 -35.10 -3.21
CA VAL A 52 -6.82 -34.85 -4.63
C VAL A 52 -5.81 -33.71 -4.79
N PRO A 53 -5.16 -33.59 -5.96
CA PRO A 53 -4.40 -32.38 -6.29
C PRO A 53 -5.29 -31.14 -6.20
N SER A 54 -4.73 -30.06 -5.66
CA SER A 54 -5.46 -28.79 -5.59
C SER A 54 -5.66 -28.22 -6.99
N TYR A 55 -6.87 -27.74 -7.24
CA TYR A 55 -7.24 -27.13 -8.52
C TYR A 55 -6.44 -25.84 -8.78
N PRO A 56 -5.83 -25.66 -9.98
CA PRO A 56 -5.13 -24.43 -10.34
C PRO A 56 -6.05 -23.22 -10.35
N PHE A 57 -5.77 -22.24 -9.51
CA PHE A 57 -6.62 -21.06 -9.36
C PHE A 57 -5.80 -19.88 -8.85
N VAL A 58 -6.09 -18.69 -9.38
CA VAL A 58 -5.44 -17.44 -8.99
C VAL A 58 -6.51 -16.47 -8.50
N GLU A 59 -6.43 -16.07 -7.24
CA GLU A 59 -7.21 -14.95 -6.72
C GLU A 59 -6.39 -13.66 -6.83
N VAL A 60 -6.93 -12.66 -7.52
CA VAL A 60 -6.32 -11.34 -7.68
C VAL A 60 -7.04 -10.35 -6.76
N SER A 61 -6.38 -9.98 -5.68
CA SER A 61 -6.87 -8.94 -4.76
C SER A 61 -6.29 -7.59 -5.15
N TRP A 62 -7.11 -6.63 -5.58
CA TRP A 62 -6.62 -5.37 -6.17
C TRP A 62 -7.58 -4.20 -5.97
N PHE A 63 -7.14 -2.99 -6.33
CA PHE A 63 -8.07 -1.88 -6.59
C PHE A 63 -8.59 -1.98 -8.01
N ASP A 64 -9.90 -1.86 -8.22
CA ASP A 64 -10.49 -1.91 -9.56
C ASP A 64 -9.89 -0.83 -10.48
N ARG A 65 -9.60 -1.22 -11.72
CA ARG A 65 -9.03 -0.38 -12.79
C ARG A 65 -9.87 -0.42 -14.08
N GLY A 66 -11.07 -0.99 -14.02
CA GLY A 66 -11.94 -1.16 -15.17
C GLY A 66 -11.71 -2.48 -15.91
N LEU A 67 -12.71 -2.84 -16.72
CA LEU A 67 -12.82 -4.14 -17.38
C LEU A 67 -11.65 -4.42 -18.34
N GLU A 68 -11.24 -3.44 -19.14
CA GLU A 68 -10.14 -3.63 -20.09
C GLU A 68 -8.83 -4.02 -19.39
N ALA A 69 -8.49 -3.33 -18.30
CA ALA A 69 -7.32 -3.67 -17.51
C ALA A 69 -7.47 -5.05 -16.84
N GLN A 70 -8.68 -5.36 -16.35
CA GLN A 70 -8.98 -6.65 -15.72
C GLN A 70 -8.82 -7.82 -16.69
N ASP A 71 -9.36 -7.71 -17.90
CA ASP A 71 -9.30 -8.75 -18.94
C ASP A 71 -7.86 -9.00 -19.38
N ARG A 72 -7.10 -7.92 -19.66
CA ARG A 72 -5.66 -8.02 -19.99
C ARG A 72 -4.85 -8.64 -18.86
N PHE A 73 -5.18 -8.31 -17.61
CA PHE A 73 -4.52 -8.85 -16.43
C PHE A 73 -4.78 -10.36 -16.29
N ALA A 74 -6.03 -10.79 -16.50
CA ALA A 74 -6.41 -12.21 -16.49
C ALA A 74 -5.69 -12.99 -17.60
N GLU A 75 -5.68 -12.46 -18.83
CA GLU A 75 -5.01 -13.08 -19.98
C GLU A 75 -3.50 -13.22 -19.74
N ALA A 76 -2.86 -12.19 -19.18
CA ALA A 76 -1.44 -12.25 -18.84
C ALA A 76 -1.13 -13.36 -17.83
N ILE A 77 -1.93 -13.47 -16.76
CA ILE A 77 -1.78 -14.55 -15.76
C ILE A 77 -1.90 -15.91 -16.43
N ASP A 78 -2.97 -16.11 -17.21
CA ASP A 78 -3.27 -17.39 -17.83
C ASP A 78 -2.13 -17.84 -18.77
N ARG A 79 -1.72 -16.94 -19.67
CA ARG A 79 -0.62 -17.19 -20.60
C ARG A 79 0.68 -17.52 -19.88
N HIS A 80 1.13 -16.70 -18.94
CA HIS A 80 2.42 -16.92 -18.25
C HIS A 80 2.43 -18.21 -17.46
N LEU A 81 1.35 -18.53 -16.74
CA LEU A 81 1.30 -19.74 -15.93
C LEU A 81 1.23 -21.01 -16.79
N ARG A 82 0.65 -20.96 -18.00
CA ARG A 82 0.58 -22.11 -18.92
C ARG A 82 1.86 -22.42 -19.70
N VAL A 83 2.82 -21.48 -19.80
CA VAL A 83 4.07 -21.69 -20.57
C VAL A 83 4.87 -22.90 -20.07
N GLN A 84 4.83 -23.21 -18.77
CA GLN A 84 5.65 -24.25 -18.17
C GLN A 84 4.89 -25.53 -17.87
N GLY A 85 4.54 -26.27 -18.92
CA GLY A 85 3.96 -27.61 -18.82
C GLY A 85 2.44 -27.63 -18.89
N ASP A 86 1.90 -28.84 -18.98
CA ASP A 86 0.47 -29.04 -19.17
C ASP A 86 -0.31 -28.55 -17.95
N LEU A 87 -1.10 -27.49 -18.16
CA LEU A 87 -2.05 -26.95 -17.20
C LEU A 87 -3.37 -26.88 -17.97
N PRO A 88 -4.15 -27.96 -17.97
CA PRO A 88 -5.33 -28.06 -18.84
C PRO A 88 -6.37 -27.00 -18.46
N GLU A 89 -6.49 -26.71 -17.17
CA GLU A 89 -7.41 -25.72 -16.64
C GLU A 89 -6.73 -24.80 -15.63
N LEU A 90 -7.14 -23.54 -15.66
CA LEU A 90 -6.72 -22.49 -14.75
C LEU A 90 -7.85 -21.47 -14.70
N GLU A 91 -8.26 -21.12 -13.49
CA GLU A 91 -9.23 -20.05 -13.26
C GLU A 91 -8.58 -18.85 -12.59
N VAL A 92 -9.05 -17.65 -12.96
CA VAL A 92 -8.63 -16.39 -12.36
C VAL A 92 -9.87 -15.66 -11.86
N ALA A 93 -9.87 -15.26 -10.59
CA ALA A 93 -10.96 -14.50 -10.00
C ALA A 93 -10.44 -13.23 -9.34
N PHE A 94 -11.17 -12.12 -9.48
CA PHE A 94 -10.78 -10.84 -8.90
C PHE A 94 -11.60 -10.53 -7.65
N ARG A 95 -10.91 -9.98 -6.64
CA ARG A 95 -11.51 -9.32 -5.49
C ARG A 95 -11.07 -7.88 -5.47
N SER A 96 -12.03 -6.98 -5.68
CA SER A 96 -11.78 -5.54 -5.64
C SER A 96 -11.89 -5.02 -4.22
N TYR A 97 -10.88 -4.29 -3.77
CA TYR A 97 -10.92 -3.54 -2.52
C TYR A 97 -11.47 -2.13 -2.75
N GLU A 98 -12.29 -1.66 -1.81
CA GLU A 98 -12.56 -0.23 -1.69
C GLU A 98 -11.34 0.46 -1.08
N ARG A 99 -10.87 1.54 -1.72
CA ARG A 99 -9.69 2.29 -1.25
C ARG A 99 -9.79 2.74 0.20
N ARG A 100 -10.98 3.18 0.64
CA ARG A 100 -11.24 3.59 2.04
C ARG A 100 -11.04 2.47 3.06
N ASN A 101 -11.19 1.21 2.63
CA ASN A 101 -11.09 0.02 3.48
C ASN A 101 -9.71 -0.64 3.42
N TYR A 102 -8.80 -0.10 2.61
CA TYR A 102 -7.44 -0.60 2.48
C TYR A 102 -6.48 0.36 3.16
N TYR A 103 -5.62 -0.16 4.04
CA TYR A 103 -4.71 0.65 4.85
C TYR A 103 -3.26 0.21 4.64
N ALA A 104 -2.35 1.16 4.44
CA ALA A 104 -0.91 0.92 4.49
C ALA A 104 -0.30 1.73 5.64
N ASN A 105 0.49 1.07 6.49
CA ASN A 105 1.13 1.69 7.65
C ASN A 105 0.14 2.48 8.53
N GLY A 106 -1.08 1.93 8.70
CA GLY A 106 -2.15 2.54 9.49
C GLY A 106 -2.91 3.69 8.81
N LYS A 107 -2.62 4.03 7.55
CA LYS A 107 -3.31 5.10 6.80
C LYS A 107 -4.16 4.53 5.67
N SER A 108 -5.37 5.05 5.51
CA SER A 108 -6.30 4.62 4.46
C SER A 108 -5.88 5.14 3.09
N PHE A 109 -6.15 4.36 2.04
CA PHE A 109 -6.00 4.81 0.64
C PHE A 109 -7.19 5.63 0.13
N GLY A 110 -8.21 5.82 0.97
CA GLY A 110 -9.42 6.58 0.64
C GLY A 110 -9.65 7.82 1.49
N GLU A 111 -8.63 8.35 2.19
CA GLU A 111 -8.81 9.63 2.89
C GLU A 111 -9.16 10.75 1.89
N PRO A 112 -10.25 11.50 2.12
CA PRO A 112 -10.45 12.75 1.40
C PRO A 112 -9.34 13.73 1.80
N GLU A 113 -8.87 14.54 0.85
CA GLU A 113 -8.04 15.71 1.18
C GLU A 113 -8.74 16.49 2.31
N PRO A 114 -8.02 17.01 3.31
CA PRO A 114 -8.64 17.88 4.29
C PRO A 114 -9.24 19.05 3.49
N GLU A 115 -10.56 19.19 3.54
CA GLU A 115 -11.27 20.35 3.01
C GLU A 115 -10.56 21.59 3.58
N LEU A 116 -9.79 22.29 2.75
CA LEU A 116 -9.42 23.66 3.01
C LEU A 116 -10.74 24.39 3.09
N GLU A 117 -11.21 24.63 4.32
CA GLU A 117 -12.46 25.32 4.64
C GLU A 117 -12.68 26.43 3.61
N SER A 118 -13.63 26.20 2.72
CA SER A 118 -14.15 27.20 1.83
C SER A 118 -14.85 28.22 2.73
N ARG A 119 -14.07 29.19 3.20
CA ARG A 119 -14.59 30.38 3.89
C ARG A 119 -15.78 30.88 3.10
N PRO A 120 -17.01 30.88 3.63
CA PRO A 120 -18.11 31.49 2.92
C PRO A 120 -17.80 32.98 2.83
N ASN A 121 -17.67 33.44 1.59
CA ASN A 121 -17.49 34.84 1.28
C ASN A 121 -18.68 35.64 1.80
N SER A 122 -18.36 36.82 2.30
CA SER A 122 -19.21 37.85 2.90
C SER A 122 -20.66 37.91 2.39
N GLY A 123 -21.60 37.77 3.32
CA GLY A 123 -22.98 38.23 3.17
C GLY A 123 -23.38 39.04 4.40
N LEU A 124 -23.25 40.37 4.34
CA LEU A 124 -23.92 41.28 5.26
C LEU A 124 -25.44 41.04 5.17
N ALA A 125 -26.05 40.55 6.25
CA ALA A 125 -27.45 40.84 6.58
C ALA A 125 -27.73 40.53 8.06
N SER A 126 -27.83 41.60 8.85
CA SER A 126 -28.66 41.81 10.05
C SER A 126 -28.91 40.64 11.02
N ALA A 127 -28.50 40.83 12.29
CA ALA A 127 -29.45 41.05 13.38
C ALA A 127 -28.70 41.45 14.66
N ALA A 128 -29.16 42.53 15.27
CA ALA A 128 -28.71 43.02 16.56
C ALA A 128 -29.23 42.13 17.70
N ALA A 129 -28.37 41.79 18.67
CA ALA A 129 -28.74 41.55 20.08
C ALA A 129 -27.48 41.38 20.96
N ALA A 130 -27.13 42.48 21.61
CA ALA A 130 -26.58 42.66 22.97
C ALA A 130 -25.84 41.52 23.73
N THR A 131 -24.71 41.96 24.32
CA THR A 131 -24.17 41.66 25.67
C THR A 131 -22.93 40.76 25.77
N ASP A 132 -21.77 41.42 25.71
CA ASP A 132 -20.71 41.48 26.75
C ASP A 132 -20.46 40.23 27.63
N GLN A 133 -19.33 39.54 27.39
CA GLN A 133 -18.22 39.50 28.37
C GLN A 133 -16.93 38.89 27.80
N ALA A 134 -15.83 39.45 28.30
CA ALA A 134 -14.46 39.38 27.82
C ALA A 134 -13.78 38.00 27.92
N GLY A 135 -12.97 37.72 26.90
CA GLY A 135 -11.94 36.67 26.86
C GLY A 135 -10.94 37.01 25.74
N THR A 136 -10.37 38.21 25.83
CA THR A 136 -9.39 38.76 24.88
C THR A 136 -8.08 37.97 24.95
N SER A 137 -7.80 37.10 23.97
CA SER A 137 -6.42 36.95 23.48
C SER A 137 -6.30 37.79 22.22
N SER A 138 -5.41 38.76 22.26
CA SER A 138 -5.21 39.70 21.17
C SER A 138 -4.51 38.99 20.00
N ALA A 139 -4.71 39.47 18.77
CA ALA A 139 -4.04 38.92 17.57
C ALA A 139 -2.51 38.64 17.73
N PRO A 140 -1.71 39.46 18.45
CA PRO A 140 -0.30 39.14 18.69
C PRO A 140 -0.08 37.91 19.59
N ASP A 141 -1.01 37.58 20.51
CA ASP A 141 -0.89 36.40 21.38
C ASP A 141 -0.97 35.10 20.57
N ARG A 142 -1.80 35.08 19.52
CA ARG A 142 -1.94 33.93 18.61
C ARG A 142 -0.75 33.77 17.68
N GLU A 143 -0.16 34.87 17.22
CA GLU A 143 1.08 34.82 16.43
C GLU A 143 2.26 34.32 17.26
N GLU A 144 2.35 34.74 18.52
CA GLU A 144 3.37 34.28 19.45
C GLU A 144 3.21 32.78 19.79
N GLU A 145 1.97 32.33 20.00
CA GLU A 145 1.65 30.92 20.22
C GLU A 145 1.98 30.06 18.98
N MET A 146 1.64 30.54 17.78
CA MET A 146 1.98 29.88 16.52
C MET A 146 3.49 29.83 16.28
N ALA A 147 4.23 30.88 16.64
CA ALA A 147 5.68 30.88 16.57
C ALA A 147 6.30 29.85 17.53
N LYS A 148 5.76 29.74 18.76
CA LYS A 148 6.18 28.71 19.74
C LYS A 148 5.92 27.30 19.23
N LEU A 149 4.76 27.04 18.64
CA LEU A 149 4.42 25.73 18.06
C LEU A 149 5.32 25.36 16.88
N ARG A 150 5.65 26.31 15.99
CA ARG A 150 6.60 26.10 14.89
C ARG A 150 8.01 25.77 15.40
N ALA A 151 8.48 26.50 16.42
CA ALA A 151 9.77 26.24 17.03
C ALA A 151 9.82 24.85 17.69
N ALA A 152 8.75 24.44 18.38
CA ALA A 152 8.64 23.11 18.98
C ALA A 152 8.66 22.00 17.92
N ASN A 153 7.90 22.16 16.83
CA ASN A 153 7.88 21.19 15.72
C ASN A 153 9.24 21.06 15.04
N GLN A 154 9.97 22.17 14.85
CA GLN A 154 11.32 22.12 14.29
C GLN A 154 12.28 21.34 15.21
N LYS A 155 12.21 21.59 16.53
CA LYS A 155 13.04 20.87 17.51
C LYS A 155 12.75 19.36 17.51
N LEU A 156 11.47 18.97 17.46
CA LEU A 156 11.07 17.57 17.38
C LEU A 156 11.55 16.90 16.08
N ALA A 157 11.51 17.62 14.95
CA ALA A 157 12.04 17.12 13.68
C ALA A 157 13.56 16.86 13.75
N ASP A 158 14.31 17.76 14.39
CA ASP A 158 15.76 17.61 14.59
C ASP A 158 16.09 16.45 15.54
N GLU A 159 15.32 16.27 16.61
CA GLU A 159 15.45 15.15 17.55
C GLU A 159 15.15 13.80 16.88
N LEU A 160 14.10 13.72 16.06
CA LEU A 160 13.80 12.53 15.26
C LEU A 160 14.89 12.23 14.23
N GLY A 161 15.46 13.26 13.61
CA GLY A 161 16.60 13.13 12.71
C GLY A 161 17.83 12.53 13.41
N LYS A 162 18.15 13.02 14.61
CA LYS A 162 19.22 12.47 15.46
C LYS A 162 18.93 11.03 15.88
N ALA A 163 17.73 10.74 16.35
CA ALA A 163 17.33 9.39 16.75
C ALA A 163 17.45 8.38 15.60
N ARG A 164 17.00 8.76 14.38
CA ARG A 164 17.18 7.94 13.18
C ARG A 164 18.65 7.72 12.81
N LYS A 165 19.49 8.75 12.94
CA LYS A 165 20.93 8.64 12.69
C LYS A 165 21.59 7.70 13.68
N THR A 166 21.23 7.79 14.96
CA THR A 166 21.74 6.90 16.03
C THR A 166 21.26 5.46 15.86
N LEU A 167 20.00 5.24 15.49
CA LEU A 167 19.48 3.90 15.17
C LEU A 167 20.17 3.30 13.94
N ARG A 168 20.47 4.11 12.93
CA ARG A 168 21.20 3.65 11.74
C ARG A 168 22.65 3.30 12.09
N SER A 169 23.33 4.09 12.93
CA SER A 169 24.69 3.76 13.38
C SER A 169 24.73 2.54 14.30
N SER A 170 23.76 2.38 15.20
CA SER A 170 23.69 1.21 16.08
C SER A 170 23.35 -0.09 15.33
N ALA A 171 22.51 0.00 14.28
CA ALA A 171 22.26 -1.13 13.37
C ALA A 171 23.53 -1.52 12.58
N LEU A 172 24.34 -0.55 12.16
CA LEU A 172 25.65 -0.79 11.54
C LEU A 172 26.66 -1.39 12.54
N GLU A 173 26.59 -1.01 13.83
CA GLU A 173 27.42 -1.55 14.91
C GLU A 173 26.99 -2.93 15.42
N SER A 174 25.72 -3.32 15.27
CA SER A 174 25.24 -4.66 15.63
C SER A 174 25.38 -5.70 14.50
N MET A 175 25.64 -5.27 13.27
CA MET A 175 25.95 -6.17 12.16
C MET A 175 27.29 -6.88 12.39
N SER A 176 27.27 -8.22 12.37
CA SER A 176 28.45 -9.09 12.49
C SER A 176 29.57 -8.67 11.54
N THR A 177 30.82 -8.74 12.00
CA THR A 177 32.02 -8.36 11.23
C THR A 177 32.08 -9.02 9.85
N LYS A 178 31.61 -10.27 9.75
CA LYS A 178 31.49 -11.00 8.47
C LYS A 178 30.56 -10.33 7.45
N LEU A 179 29.53 -9.63 7.92
CA LEU A 179 28.56 -8.93 7.06
C LEU A 179 29.08 -7.54 6.63
N ARG A 180 29.98 -6.94 7.43
CA ARG A 180 30.62 -5.66 7.08
C ARG A 180 31.67 -5.83 5.99
N ASP A 181 32.43 -6.91 6.03
CA ASP A 181 33.47 -7.19 5.01
C ASP A 181 32.84 -7.59 3.67
N ALA A 182 31.73 -8.33 3.67
CA ALA A 182 31.02 -8.73 2.46
C ALA A 182 30.34 -7.58 1.68
N LEU A 183 30.25 -6.38 2.27
CA LEU A 183 29.71 -5.18 1.62
C LEU A 183 30.81 -4.21 1.13
N ARG A 184 32.09 -4.58 1.31
CA ARG A 184 33.25 -3.75 0.96
C ARG A 184 34.04 -4.26 -0.25
N GLU A 185 33.74 -5.47 -0.73
CA GLU A 185 34.18 -6.02 -2.02
C GLU A 185 33.12 -5.77 -3.11
#